data_AF-A0A2T6L827-F1
#
_entry.id   AF-A0A2T6L827-F1
#
_cell.length_a   1.000
_cell.length_b   1.000
_cell.length_c   1.000
_cell.angle_alpha   90.00
_cell.angle_beta   90.00
_cell.angle_gamma   90.00
#
_symmetry.space_group_name_H-M   'P 1'
#
loop_
_entity.id
_entity.type
_entity.pdbx_description
1 polymer ?
#
loop_
_entity_poly.entity_id
_entity_poly.type
_entity_poly.pdbx_seq_one_letter_code
_entity_poly.pdbx_strand_id
1 'polypeptide(L)'
;MKVAQNETEQTLAEKVGTLALTLAAGWVAQQAVSMIWKGVTGNDAPNRPDDPELDLVQATVFAAVAAGTAVLAKRMAAKGAHKAAMRFAARRA
;
A
#
# COMPACT_ATOMS: atom_id res chain seq x y z
N MET A 1 -28.64 -30.06 -9.47
CA MET A 1 -27.19 -30.11 -9.77
C MET A 1 -26.63 -28.83 -10.41
N LYS A 2 -27.43 -28.00 -11.11
CA LYS A 2 -26.95 -26.73 -11.73
C LYS A 2 -26.58 -25.59 -10.77
N VAL A 3 -27.19 -25.53 -9.57
CA VAL A 3 -26.99 -24.43 -8.62
C VAL A 3 -25.58 -24.46 -7.99
N ALA A 4 -25.08 -25.65 -7.64
CA ALA A 4 -23.77 -25.81 -7.00
C ALA A 4 -22.57 -25.46 -7.93
N GLN A 5 -22.72 -25.62 -9.25
CA GLN A 5 -21.66 -25.23 -10.20
C GLN A 5 -21.50 -23.70 -10.27
N ASN A 6 -22.61 -22.96 -10.23
CA ASN A 6 -22.59 -21.50 -10.37
C ASN A 6 -21.92 -20.82 -9.17
N GLU A 7 -22.16 -21.31 -7.94
CA GLU A 7 -21.50 -20.80 -6.73
C GLU A 7 -19.99 -21.07 -6.73
N THR A 8 -19.57 -22.22 -7.26
CA THR A 8 -18.15 -22.61 -7.32
C THR A 8 -17.39 -21.78 -8.37
N GLU A 9 -18.01 -21.52 -9.52
CA GLU A 9 -17.43 -20.66 -10.56
C GLU A 9 -17.35 -19.20 -10.11
N GLN A 10 -18.36 -18.70 -9.40
CA GLN A 10 -18.31 -17.35 -8.84
C GLN A 10 -17.24 -17.20 -7.76
N THR A 11 -17.08 -18.17 -6.84
CA THR A 11 -15.99 -18.11 -5.84
C THR A 11 -14.61 -18.23 -6.50
N LEU A 12 -14.47 -19.02 -7.56
CA LEU A 12 -13.22 -19.12 -8.30
C LEU A 12 -12.92 -17.82 -9.06
N ALA A 13 -13.90 -17.24 -9.75
CA ALA A 13 -13.76 -15.97 -10.44
C ALA A 13 -13.43 -14.83 -9.46
N GLU A 14 -14.05 -14.81 -8.27
CA GLU A 14 -13.75 -13.84 -7.22
C GLU A 14 -12.34 -14.02 -6.66
N LYS A 15 -11.91 -15.26 -6.40
CA LYS A 15 -10.53 -15.56 -5.93
C LYS A 15 -9.49 -15.16 -6.97
N VAL A 16 -9.70 -15.52 -8.23
CA VAL A 16 -8.81 -15.18 -9.34
C VAL A 16 -8.79 -13.67 -9.56
N GLY A 17 -9.95 -13.01 -9.52
CA GLY A 17 -10.06 -11.56 -9.62
C GLY A 17 -9.34 -10.85 -8.48
N THR A 18 -9.54 -11.30 -7.24
CA THR A 18 -8.86 -10.75 -6.05
C THR A 18 -7.34 -10.94 -6.14
N LEU A 19 -6.90 -12.12 -6.57
CA LEU A 19 -5.48 -12.40 -6.77
C LEU A 19 -4.89 -11.48 -7.86
N ALA A 20 -5.57 -11.36 -9.00
CA ALA A 20 -5.15 -10.50 -10.10
C ALA A 20 -5.08 -9.03 -9.67
N LEU A 21 -6.10 -8.54 -8.93
CA LEU A 21 -6.11 -7.18 -8.38
C LEU A 21 -4.97 -6.96 -7.39
N THR A 22 -4.67 -7.94 -6.54
CA THR A 22 -3.57 -7.86 -5.59
C THR A 22 -2.23 -7.77 -6.30
N LEU A 23 -2.02 -8.60 -7.33
CA LEU A 23 -0.80 -8.55 -8.15
C LEU A 23 -0.67 -7.23 -8.91
N ALA A 24 -1.76 -6.75 -9.51
CA ALA A 24 -1.78 -5.46 -10.19
C ALA A 24 -1.49 -4.30 -9.23
N ALA A 25 -2.07 -4.33 -8.03
CA ALA A 25 -1.78 -3.35 -6.98
C ALA A 25 -0.31 -3.40 -6.55
N GLY A 26 0.26 -4.60 -6.40
CA GLY A 26 1.68 -4.78 -6.11
C GLY A 26 2.57 -4.17 -7.19
N TRP A 27 2.27 -4.43 -8.47
CA TRP A 27 3.01 -3.86 -9.60
C TRP A 27 2.92 -2.33 -9.66
N VAL A 28 1.72 -1.76 -9.49
CA VAL A 28 1.53 -0.31 -9.42
C VAL A 28 2.29 0.30 -8.24
N ALA A 29 2.28 -0.37 -7.08
CA ALA A 29 3.04 0.09 -5.91
C ALA A 29 4.55 0.09 -6.18
N GLN A 30 5.10 -0.96 -6.80
CA GLN A 30 6.51 -0.99 -7.19
C GLN A 30 6.86 0.16 -8.15
N GLN A 31 6.01 0.43 -9.15
CA GLN A 31 6.24 1.52 -10.08
C GLN A 31 6.20 2.89 -9.39
N ALA A 32 5.24 3.09 -8.48
CA ALA A 32 5.14 4.31 -7.69
C ALA A 32 6.39 4.54 -6.83
N VAL A 33 6.90 3.50 -6.16
CA VAL A 33 8.14 3.58 -5.36
C VAL A 33 9.32 3.99 -6.25
N SER A 34 9.50 3.33 -7.40
CA SER A 34 10.58 3.67 -8.34
C SER A 34 10.49 5.11 -8.85
N MET A 35 9.29 5.59 -9.18
CA MET A 35 9.07 6.96 -9.64
C MET A 35 9.37 7.99 -8.55
N ILE A 36 8.90 7.75 -7.32
CA ILE A 36 9.18 8.63 -6.18
C ILE A 36 10.69 8.65 -5.91
N TRP A 37 11.36 7.50 -5.97
CA TRP A 37 12.79 7.41 -5.74
C TRP A 37 13.57 8.22 -6.77
N LYS A 38 13.32 7.97 -8.06
CA LYS A 38 13.95 8.70 -9.16
C LYS A 38 13.70 10.21 -9.09
N GLY A 39 12.50 10.62 -8.66
CA GLY A 39 12.15 12.02 -8.47
C GLY A 39 12.91 12.70 -7.33
N VAL A 40 13.25 11.97 -6.27
CA VAL A 40 13.93 12.52 -5.09
C VAL A 40 15.46 12.41 -5.21
N THR A 41 15.98 11.27 -5.67
CA THR A 41 17.43 11.01 -5.71
C THR A 41 18.07 11.26 -7.08
N GLY A 42 17.27 11.41 -8.14
CA GLY A 42 17.76 11.52 -9.52
C GLY A 42 18.30 10.21 -10.11
N ASN A 43 18.35 9.13 -9.32
CA ASN A 43 18.86 7.81 -9.70
C ASN A 43 17.79 6.73 -9.53
N ASP A 44 17.91 5.63 -10.26
CA ASP A 44 16.98 4.51 -10.12
C ASP A 44 17.07 3.90 -8.70
N ALA A 45 15.94 3.35 -8.22
CA ALA A 45 15.85 2.81 -6.88
C ALA A 45 16.87 1.67 -6.66
N PRO A 46 17.62 1.68 -5.55
CA PRO A 46 18.65 0.69 -5.29
C PRO A 46 18.01 -0.69 -5.11
N ASN A 47 18.40 -1.63 -5.96
CA ASN A 47 17.89 -3.02 -5.96
C ASN A 47 18.52 -3.89 -4.86
N ARG A 48 19.44 -3.35 -4.05
CA ARG A 48 20.11 -4.01 -2.93
C ARG A 48 20.14 -3.08 -1.71
N PRO A 49 19.26 -3.28 -0.72
CA PRO A 49 19.21 -2.47 0.49
C PRO A 49 20.38 -2.72 1.48
N ASP A 50 21.21 -3.74 1.24
CA ASP A 50 22.27 -4.19 2.15
C ASP A 50 23.69 -3.81 1.67
N ASP A 51 23.82 -2.86 0.75
CA ASP A 51 25.14 -2.39 0.31
C ASP A 51 25.82 -1.61 1.47
N PRO A 52 26.97 -2.05 1.98
CA PRO A 52 27.63 -1.42 3.13
C PRO A 52 28.09 0.02 2.87
N GLU A 53 28.14 0.46 1.60
CA GLU A 53 28.32 1.86 1.21
C GLU A 53 26.99 2.58 0.93
N LEU A 54 26.01 2.40 1.81
CA LEU A 54 24.79 3.21 1.79
C LEU A 54 25.16 4.66 2.18
N ASP A 55 25.45 5.47 1.16
CA ASP A 55 25.78 6.89 1.24
C ASP A 55 24.80 7.61 2.21
N LEU A 56 25.31 8.50 3.06
CA LEU A 56 24.55 9.21 4.10
C LEU A 56 23.29 9.88 3.51
N VAL A 57 23.37 10.26 2.24
CA VAL A 57 22.27 10.78 1.43
C VAL A 57 21.14 9.76 1.26
N GLN A 58 21.43 8.50 0.91
CA GLN A 58 20.43 7.46 0.71
C GLN A 58 19.73 7.09 2.02
N ALA A 59 20.48 7.01 3.13
CA ALA A 59 19.90 6.78 4.46
C ALA A 59 18.95 7.92 4.86
N THR A 60 19.35 9.18 4.61
CA THR A 60 18.53 10.35 4.93
C THR A 60 17.27 10.43 4.05
N VAL A 61 17.38 10.10 2.76
CA VAL A 61 16.23 10.03 1.85
C VAL A 61 15.26 8.93 2.27
N PHE A 62 15.75 7.74 2.62
CA PHE A 62 14.90 6.66 3.12
C PHE A 62 14.18 7.07 4.40
N ALA A 63 14.88 7.69 5.36
CA ALA A 63 14.29 8.20 6.58
C ALA A 63 13.21 9.26 6.31
N ALA A 64 13.44 10.19 5.38
CA ALA A 64 12.46 11.20 4.98
C ALA A 64 11.20 10.57 4.34
N VAL A 65 11.37 9.59 3.46
CA VAL A 65 10.25 8.86 2.82
C VAL A 65 9.47 8.05 3.85
N ALA A 66 10.15 7.33 4.75
CA ALA A 66 9.53 6.57 5.81
C ALA A 66 8.76 7.47 6.78
N ALA A 67 9.37 8.58 7.21
CA ALA A 67 8.72 9.58 8.06
C ALA A 67 7.49 10.20 7.37
N GLY A 68 7.61 10.59 6.09
CA GLY A 68 6.50 11.13 5.30
C GLY A 68 5.33 10.14 5.20
N THR A 69 5.64 8.87 4.91
CA THR A 69 4.64 7.79 4.82
C THR A 69 3.95 7.57 6.17
N ALA A 70 4.71 7.51 7.27
CA ALA A 70 4.18 7.32 8.61
C ALA A 70 3.25 8.47 9.04
N VAL A 71 3.60 9.71 8.72
CA VAL A 71 2.75 10.90 8.99
C VAL A 71 1.46 10.83 8.19
N LEU A 72 1.54 10.47 6.91
CA LEU A 72 0.37 10.34 6.06
C LEU A 72 -0.56 9.23 6.54
N ALA A 73 -0.01 8.07 6.89
CA ALA A 73 -0.74 6.96 7.49
C ALA A 73 -1.44 7.39 8.79
N LYS A 74 -0.74 8.09 9.69
CA LYS A 74 -1.33 8.63 10.92
C LYS A 74 -2.49 9.58 10.64
N ARG A 75 -2.35 10.50 9.68
CA ARG A 75 -3.43 11.44 9.32
C ARG A 75 -4.64 10.74 8.74
N MET A 76 -4.42 9.75 7.87
CA MET A 76 -5.50 8.96 7.28
C MET A 76 -6.21 8.10 8.32
N ALA A 77 -5.44 7.45 9.20
CA ALA A 77 -5.97 6.68 10.33
C ALA A 77 -6.76 7.57 11.29
N ALA A 78 -6.26 8.76 11.63
CA ALA A 78 -6.98 9.71 12.47
C ALA A 78 -8.31 10.16 11.85
N LYS A 79 -8.34 10.47 10.54
CA LYS A 79 -9.59 10.78 9.82
C LYS A 79 -10.57 9.60 9.83
N GLY A 80 -10.07 8.39 9.61
CA GLY A 80 -10.87 7.16 9.65
C GLY A 80 -11.44 6.90 11.05
N ALA A 81 -10.60 7.01 12.08
CA ALA A 81 -10.96 6.83 13.48
C ALA A 81 -12.00 7.87 13.93
N HIS A 82 -11.85 9.13 13.54
CA HIS A 82 -12.83 10.17 13.85
C HIS A 82 -14.20 9.87 13.22
N LYS A 83 -14.21 9.44 11.95
CA LYS A 83 -15.44 9.08 11.23
C LYS A 83 -16.10 7.83 11.84
N ALA A 84 -15.31 6.86 12.29
CA ALA A 84 -15.79 5.68 12.98
C ALA A 84 -16.36 6.04 14.37
N ALA A 85 -15.62 6.82 15.16
CA ALA A 85 -16.04 7.29 16.47
C ALA A 85 -17.36 8.07 16.42
N MET A 86 -17.54 8.97 15.45
CA MET A 86 -18.83 9.66 15.26
C MET A 86 -19.97 8.69 14.90
N ARG A 87 -19.70 7.66 14.10
CA ARG A 87 -20.69 6.62 13.78
C ARG A 87 -21.06 5.76 14.98
N PHE A 88 -20.11 5.51 15.89
CA PHE A 88 -20.39 4.79 17.13
C PHE A 88 -21.13 5.67 18.15
N ALA A 89 -20.79 6.96 18.25
CA ALA A 89 -21.48 7.91 19.10
C ALA A 89 -22.93 8.14 18.64
N ALA A 90 -23.17 8.31 17.34
CA ALA A 90 -24.51 8.47 16.76
C ALA A 90 -25.38 7.20 16.82
N ARG A 91 -24.78 6.03 17.10
CA ARG A 91 -25.51 4.77 17.34
C ARG A 91 -25.86 4.56 18.81
N ARG A 92 -25.29 5.35 19.72
CA ARG A 92 -25.42 5.19 21.17
C ARG A 92 -26.27 6.29 21.83
N ALA A 93 -26.60 7.35 21.07
CA ALA A 93 -27.61 8.36 21.38
C ALA A 93 -28.92 8.01 20.67
#